data_AF-A0A1V0I225-F1
#
_entry.id   AF-A0A1V0I225-F1
#
_cell.length_a   1.000
_cell.length_b   1.000
_cell.length_c   1.000
_cell.angle_alpha   90.00
_cell.angle_beta   90.00
_cell.angle_gamma   90.00
#
_symmetry.space_group_name_H-M   'P 1'
#
loop_
_entity.id
_entity.type
_entity.pdbx_description
1 polymer ?
#
loop_
_entity_poly.entity_id
_entity_poly.type
_entity_poly.pdbx_seq_one_letter_code
_entity_poly.pdbx_strand_id
1 'polypeptide(L)'
;MRRILKRGAAATALALSFIGGNEGLKTETYLDIVGVPTVCFGETRDVALGDSYTPAECRAMFGGRLAGFEAGLDRLIAAPVEARIPDRSYVAILDWAYNVGLGAAGRSTLIRKLNAGDLRGACDELPRWRFAGGKGIRGLLIRRNKARQLCHEGLDGVPADAPFRWDGA
;
A
#
# COMPACT_ATOMS: atom_id res chain seq x y z
N MET A 1 -10.82 17.87 12.70
CA MET A 1 -10.55 17.15 11.43
C MET A 1 -10.04 15.76 11.78
N ARG A 2 -10.78 14.69 11.44
CA ARG A 2 -10.35 13.32 11.76
C ARG A 2 -9.19 12.96 10.84
N ARG A 3 -8.05 12.53 11.39
CA ARG A 3 -6.90 12.10 10.58
C ARG A 3 -7.30 10.85 9.77
N ILE A 4 -6.98 10.84 8.48
CA ILE A 4 -7.26 9.70 7.58
C ILE A 4 -6.26 8.58 7.89
N LEU A 5 -4.98 8.92 7.93
CA LEU A 5 -3.90 8.02 8.33
C LEU A 5 -3.34 8.47 9.69
N LYS A 6 -2.74 7.56 10.45
CA LYS A 6 -1.97 7.89 11.67
C LYS A 6 -0.76 8.75 11.35
N ARG A 7 -0.17 8.53 10.17
CA ARG A 7 0.96 9.29 9.62
C ARG A 7 0.61 10.77 9.37
N GLY A 8 1.63 11.59 9.16
CA GLY A 8 1.48 13.03 8.94
C GLY A 8 0.65 13.39 7.69
N ALA A 9 0.23 14.66 7.60
CA ALA A 9 -0.59 15.15 6.47
C ALA A 9 0.10 14.96 5.11
N ALA A 10 1.43 15.16 5.04
CA ALA A 10 2.21 14.94 3.83
C ALA A 10 2.19 13.47 3.38
N ALA A 11 2.41 12.53 4.31
CA ALA A 11 2.32 11.09 4.04
C ALA A 11 0.92 10.68 3.59
N THR A 12 -0.12 11.25 4.20
CA THR A 12 -1.52 11.01 3.82
C THR A 12 -1.78 11.46 2.38
N ALA A 13 -1.35 12.67 2.00
CA ALA A 13 -1.52 13.19 0.65
C ALA A 13 -0.75 12.36 -0.39
N LEU A 14 0.47 11.92 -0.04
CA LEU A 14 1.28 11.02 -0.85
C LEU A 14 0.58 9.66 -1.03
N ALA A 15 0.05 9.07 0.04
CA ALA A 15 -0.67 7.79 -0.03
C ALA A 15 -1.90 7.87 -0.94
N LEU A 16 -2.73 8.89 -0.75
CA LEU A 16 -3.93 9.10 -1.58
C LEU A 16 -3.56 9.25 -3.07
N SER A 17 -2.51 10.00 -3.37
CA SER A 17 -2.10 10.25 -4.76
C SER A 17 -1.44 9.02 -5.39
N PHE A 18 -0.51 8.39 -4.67
CA PHE A 18 0.29 7.26 -5.17
C PHE A 18 -0.57 6.00 -5.35
N ILE A 19 -1.34 5.64 -4.32
CA ILE A 19 -2.18 4.44 -4.36
C ILE A 19 -3.38 4.67 -5.29
N GLY A 20 -4.04 5.84 -5.20
CA GLY A 20 -5.17 6.19 -6.06
C GLY A 20 -4.79 6.22 -7.55
N GLY A 21 -3.59 6.71 -7.88
CA GLY A 21 -3.07 6.68 -9.25
C GLY A 21 -2.82 5.27 -9.80
N ASN A 22 -2.54 4.29 -8.94
CA ASN A 22 -2.37 2.89 -9.34
C ASN A 22 -3.69 2.13 -9.48
N GLU A 23 -4.71 2.46 -8.68
CA GLU A 23 -6.05 1.87 -8.78
C GLU A 23 -6.82 2.43 -9.98
N GLY A 24 -6.70 3.73 -10.23
CA GLY A 24 -7.51 4.45 -11.21
C GLY A 24 -8.90 4.78 -10.66
N LEU A 25 -9.53 5.81 -11.22
CA LEU A 25 -10.86 6.29 -10.81
C LEU A 25 -11.91 5.83 -11.82
N LYS A 26 -12.93 5.12 -11.33
CA LYS A 26 -14.16 4.84 -12.07
C LYS A 26 -15.38 5.32 -11.28
N THR A 27 -16.03 6.39 -11.71
CA THR A 27 -17.15 7.01 -10.98
C THR A 27 -18.47 6.26 -11.13
N GLU A 28 -18.55 5.35 -12.09
CA GLU A 28 -19.70 4.49 -12.33
C GLU A 28 -19.36 3.05 -11.96
N THR A 29 -20.36 2.35 -11.44
CA THR A 29 -20.22 0.94 -11.06
C THR A 29 -19.98 0.03 -12.27
N TYR A 30 -19.11 -0.95 -12.09
CA TYR A 30 -18.83 -1.98 -13.08
C TYR A 30 -18.66 -3.33 -12.40
N LEU A 31 -18.79 -4.42 -13.16
CA LEU A 31 -18.44 -5.75 -12.68
C LEU A 31 -16.95 -6.00 -12.88
N ASP A 32 -16.25 -6.39 -11.81
CA ASP A 32 -14.87 -6.84 -11.94
C ASP A 32 -14.77 -8.21 -12.65
N ILE A 33 -13.55 -8.74 -12.80
CA ILE A 33 -13.30 -9.99 -13.52
C ILE A 33 -13.96 -11.22 -12.88
N VAL A 34 -14.37 -11.15 -11.61
CA VAL A 34 -15.07 -12.22 -10.89
C VAL A 34 -16.55 -11.91 -10.65
N GLY A 35 -17.07 -10.81 -11.22
CA GLY A 35 -18.49 -10.46 -11.16
C GLY A 35 -18.92 -9.68 -9.91
N VAL A 36 -17.99 -9.02 -9.21
CA VAL A 36 -18.31 -8.18 -8.04
C VAL A 36 -18.56 -6.72 -8.47
N PRO A 37 -19.69 -6.11 -8.08
CA PRO A 37 -19.92 -4.68 -8.27
C PRO A 37 -18.81 -3.86 -7.61
N THR A 38 -18.13 -3.06 -8.43
CA THR A 38 -16.95 -2.29 -8.04
C THR A 38 -17.07 -0.85 -8.52
N VAL A 39 -16.59 0.11 -7.73
CA VAL A 39 -16.58 1.54 -8.08
C VAL A 39 -15.38 2.27 -7.51
N CYS A 40 -15.20 3.52 -7.90
CA CYS A 40 -14.18 4.44 -7.43
C CYS A 40 -12.77 3.85 -7.61
N PHE A 41 -12.01 3.71 -6.53
CA PHE A 41 -10.66 3.15 -6.48
C PHE A 41 -10.67 1.68 -6.01
N GLY A 42 -11.61 0.90 -6.56
CA GLY A 42 -11.80 -0.51 -6.20
C GLY A 42 -12.64 -0.76 -4.95
N GLU A 43 -13.58 0.13 -4.62
CA GLU A 43 -14.53 -0.09 -3.51
C GLU A 43 -15.61 -1.08 -3.95
N THR A 44 -15.95 -1.99 -3.03
CA THR A 44 -16.90 -3.10 -3.25
C THR A 44 -17.92 -3.22 -2.12
N ARG A 45 -17.73 -2.50 -1.01
CA ARG A 45 -18.66 -2.54 0.13
C ARG A 45 -19.87 -1.69 -0.17
N ASP A 46 -21.05 -2.30 0.00
CA ASP A 46 -22.34 -1.63 -0.15
C ASP A 46 -22.51 -0.94 -1.52
N VAL A 47 -21.90 -1.51 -2.56
CA VAL A 47 -21.97 -1.02 -3.94
C VAL A 47 -23.01 -1.83 -4.71
N ALA A 48 -23.98 -1.16 -5.33
CA ALA A 48 -24.97 -1.77 -6.20
C ALA A 48 -24.75 -1.38 -7.67
N LEU A 49 -25.08 -2.27 -8.61
CA LEU A 49 -25.02 -1.93 -10.03
C LEU A 49 -25.98 -0.77 -10.34
N GLY A 50 -25.47 0.22 -11.08
CA GLY A 50 -26.19 1.46 -11.38
C GLY A 50 -25.84 2.62 -10.46
N ASP A 51 -25.10 2.41 -9.36
CA ASP A 51 -24.62 3.53 -8.56
C ASP A 51 -23.61 4.38 -9.34
N SER A 52 -23.60 5.67 -9.03
CA SER A 52 -22.59 6.62 -9.49
C SER A 52 -22.17 7.55 -8.36
N TYR A 53 -20.90 7.94 -8.36
CA TYR A 53 -20.30 8.76 -7.31
C TYR A 53 -19.45 9.86 -7.93
N THR A 54 -19.47 11.02 -7.29
CA THR A 54 -18.56 12.12 -7.63
C THR A 54 -17.11 11.73 -7.33
N PRO A 55 -16.11 12.34 -8.01
CA PRO A 55 -14.71 12.15 -7.65
C PRO A 55 -14.40 12.48 -6.18
N ALA A 56 -15.15 13.41 -5.57
CA ALA A 56 -14.98 13.77 -4.17
C ALA A 56 -15.46 12.65 -3.23
N GLU A 57 -16.61 12.05 -3.50
CA GLU A 57 -17.12 10.89 -2.76
C GLU A 57 -16.17 9.70 -2.91
N CYS A 58 -15.69 9.43 -4.12
CA CYS A 58 -14.69 8.38 -4.35
C CYS A 58 -13.42 8.58 -3.52
N ARG A 59 -12.92 9.83 -3.42
CA ARG A 59 -11.74 10.12 -2.57
C ARG A 59 -12.05 9.94 -1.08
N ALA A 60 -13.25 10.29 -0.64
CA ALA A 60 -13.66 10.10 0.76
C ALA A 60 -13.74 8.60 1.12
N MET A 61 -14.38 7.80 0.27
CA MET A 61 -14.44 6.33 0.41
C MET A 61 -13.04 5.73 0.45
N PHE A 62 -12.19 6.15 -0.48
CA PHE A 62 -10.83 5.66 -0.58
C PHE A 62 -9.99 6.01 0.65
N GLY A 63 -10.09 7.24 1.16
CA GLY A 63 -9.44 7.62 2.41
C GLY A 63 -9.87 6.73 3.58
N GLY A 64 -11.17 6.46 3.72
CA GLY A 64 -11.70 5.55 4.74
C GLY A 64 -11.19 4.11 4.58
N ARG A 65 -11.09 3.61 3.35
CA ARG A 65 -10.54 2.28 3.04
C ARG A 65 -9.05 2.20 3.38
N LEU A 66 -8.26 3.21 3.00
CA LEU A 66 -6.84 3.30 3.31
C LEU A 66 -6.57 3.30 4.82
N ALA A 67 -7.39 4.00 5.61
CA ALA A 67 -7.28 3.99 7.08
C ALA A 67 -7.40 2.57 7.66
N GLY A 68 -8.31 1.76 7.11
CA GLY A 68 -8.46 0.36 7.50
C GLY A 68 -7.25 -0.51 7.13
N PHE A 69 -6.69 -0.29 5.94
CA PHE A 69 -5.46 -0.96 5.50
C PHE A 69 -4.23 -0.55 6.31
N GLU A 70 -4.10 0.73 6.64
CA GLU A 70 -3.03 1.24 7.51
C GLU A 70 -3.10 0.55 8.88
N ALA A 71 -4.28 0.57 9.52
CA ALA A 71 -4.46 -0.07 10.81
C ALA A 71 -4.19 -1.59 10.78
N GLY A 72 -4.51 -2.25 9.67
CA GLY A 72 -4.21 -3.66 9.47
C GLY A 72 -2.72 -3.93 9.22
N LEU A 73 -2.06 -3.09 8.40
CA LEU A 73 -0.64 -3.19 8.10
C LEU A 73 0.20 -2.95 9.35
N ASP A 74 -0.14 -1.95 10.16
CA ASP A 74 0.56 -1.65 11.42
C ASP A 74 0.58 -2.85 12.37
N ARG A 75 -0.48 -3.67 12.38
CA ARG A 75 -0.54 -4.89 13.20
C ARG A 75 0.40 -6.00 12.69
N LEU A 76 0.83 -5.93 11.43
CA LEU A 76 1.78 -6.88 10.85
C LEU A 76 3.24 -6.44 11.07
N ILE A 77 3.47 -5.17 11.40
CA ILE A 77 4.78 -4.59 11.61
C ILE A 77 5.08 -4.58 13.11
N ALA A 78 6.19 -5.17 13.52
CA ALA A 78 6.56 -5.24 14.92
C ALA A 78 6.86 -3.85 15.49
N ALA A 79 6.45 -3.58 16.73
CA ALA A 79 6.96 -2.42 17.45
C ALA A 79 8.42 -2.69 17.89
N PRO A 80 9.32 -1.69 17.87
CA PRO A 80 9.13 -0.30 17.43
C PRO A 80 9.48 -0.05 15.95
N VAL A 81 9.62 -1.10 15.12
CA VAL A 81 10.03 -0.99 13.71
C VAL A 81 9.15 0.01 12.95
N GLU A 82 7.83 -0.09 13.13
CA GLU A 82 6.84 0.77 12.47
C GLU A 82 7.17 2.27 12.60
N ALA A 83 7.43 2.74 13.82
CA ALA A 83 7.63 4.16 14.13
C ALA A 83 8.85 4.77 13.44
N ARG A 84 9.77 3.92 12.97
CA ARG A 84 11.02 4.34 12.37
C ARG A 84 11.05 4.17 10.85
N ILE A 85 9.98 3.66 10.24
CA ILE A 85 9.85 3.59 8.78
C ILE A 85 9.62 5.01 8.24
N PRO A 86 10.45 5.51 7.32
CA PRO A 86 10.24 6.80 6.67
C PRO A 86 8.93 6.82 5.87
N ASP A 87 8.28 7.98 5.80
CA ASP A 87 6.92 8.11 5.24
C ASP A 87 6.81 7.58 3.80
N ARG A 88 7.80 7.85 2.92
CA ARG A 88 7.79 7.33 1.54
C ARG A 88 7.87 5.81 1.49
N SER A 89 8.73 5.20 2.31
CA SER A 89 8.85 3.75 2.45
C SER A 89 7.57 3.13 2.99
N TYR A 90 6.96 3.75 3.99
CA TYR A 90 5.69 3.31 4.51
C TYR A 90 4.58 3.36 3.45
N VAL A 91 4.47 4.45 2.71
CA VAL A 91 3.45 4.59 1.64
C VAL A 91 3.65 3.54 0.54
N ALA A 92 4.89 3.23 0.15
CA ALA A 92 5.15 2.18 -0.83
C ALA A 92 4.70 0.78 -0.34
N ILE A 93 4.94 0.48 0.94
CA ILE A 93 4.51 -0.79 1.56
C ILE A 93 2.99 -0.81 1.69
N LEU A 94 2.35 0.32 2.02
CA LEU A 94 0.89 0.45 2.10
C LEU A 94 0.24 0.27 0.72
N ASP A 95 0.79 0.83 -0.36
CA ASP A 95 0.31 0.58 -1.74
C ASP A 95 0.32 -0.91 -2.07
N TRP A 96 1.44 -1.57 -1.76
CA TRP A 96 1.59 -2.99 -2.01
C TRP A 96 0.59 -3.80 -1.18
N ALA A 97 0.47 -3.54 0.12
CA ALA A 97 -0.46 -4.21 1.01
C ALA A 97 -1.93 -3.99 0.60
N TYR A 98 -2.29 -2.80 0.12
CA TYR A 98 -3.61 -2.50 -0.44
C TYR A 98 -3.91 -3.41 -1.62
N ASN A 99 -2.95 -3.56 -2.54
CA ASN A 99 -3.14 -4.36 -3.75
C ASN A 99 -3.14 -5.87 -3.52
N VAL A 100 -2.25 -6.38 -2.66
CA VAL A 100 -2.14 -7.84 -2.44
C VAL A 100 -3.06 -8.35 -1.33
N GLY A 101 -3.61 -7.44 -0.51
CA GLY A 101 -4.40 -7.75 0.66
C GLY A 101 -3.53 -8.07 1.89
N LEU A 102 -4.04 -7.70 3.07
CA LEU A 102 -3.33 -7.86 4.35
C LEU A 102 -2.99 -9.32 4.68
N GLY A 103 -3.85 -10.27 4.29
CA GLY A 103 -3.59 -11.69 4.52
C GLY A 103 -2.36 -12.20 3.76
N ALA A 104 -2.18 -11.80 2.50
CA ALA A 104 -0.99 -12.13 1.73
C ALA A 104 0.23 -11.36 2.25
N ALA A 105 0.05 -10.08 2.60
CA ALA A 105 1.10 -9.25 3.15
C ALA A 105 1.70 -9.84 4.43
N GLY A 106 0.87 -10.29 5.37
CA GLY A 106 1.32 -10.83 6.66
C GLY A 106 2.15 -12.11 6.57
N ARG A 107 2.07 -12.87 5.47
CA ARG A 107 2.88 -14.08 5.24
C ARG A 107 4.11 -13.85 4.36
N SER A 108 4.33 -12.61 3.94
CA SER A 108 5.36 -12.27 2.96
C SER A 108 6.78 -12.29 3.54
N THR A 109 7.76 -12.55 2.66
CA THR A 109 9.17 -12.30 2.96
C THR A 109 9.44 -10.82 3.23
N LEU A 110 8.70 -9.93 2.56
CA LEU A 110 8.80 -8.48 2.75
C LEU A 110 8.57 -8.08 4.22
N ILE A 111 7.45 -8.50 4.82
CA ILE A 111 7.14 -8.20 6.23
C ILE A 111 8.15 -8.89 7.16
N ARG A 112 8.59 -10.12 6.87
CA ARG A 112 9.65 -10.78 7.67
C ARG A 112 10.95 -9.99 7.67
N LYS A 113 11.41 -9.53 6.50
CA LYS A 113 12.61 -8.69 6.37
C LYS A 113 12.45 -7.37 7.10
N LEU A 114 11.31 -6.70 6.90
CA LEU A 114 10.99 -5.45 7.57
C LEU A 114 11.06 -5.59 9.09
N ASN A 115 10.40 -6.61 9.66
CA ASN A 115 10.40 -6.86 11.10
C ASN A 115 11.77 -7.28 11.64
N ALA A 116 12.66 -7.81 10.80
CA ALA A 116 14.06 -8.08 11.13
C ALA A 116 14.96 -6.83 11.00
N GLY A 117 14.39 -5.65 10.72
CA GLY A 117 15.13 -4.41 10.50
C GLY A 117 15.74 -4.26 9.10
N ASP A 118 15.50 -5.19 8.18
CA ASP A 118 15.97 -5.12 6.80
C ASP A 118 14.96 -4.37 5.92
N LEU A 119 14.81 -3.05 6.14
CA LEU A 119 13.88 -2.22 5.37
C LEU A 119 14.30 -2.11 3.90
N ARG A 120 15.60 -2.03 3.61
CA ARG A 120 16.10 -1.98 2.23
C ARG A 120 15.78 -3.27 1.48
N GLY A 121 16.06 -4.43 2.10
CA GLY A 121 15.69 -5.72 1.54
C GLY A 121 14.18 -5.91 1.45
N ALA A 122 13.39 -5.37 2.38
CA ALA A 122 11.94 -5.36 2.27
C ALA A 122 11.47 -4.57 1.02
N CYS A 123 12.03 -3.38 0.76
CA CYS A 123 11.78 -2.64 -0.49
C CYS A 123 12.14 -3.47 -1.73
N ASP A 124 13.20 -4.26 -1.68
CA ASP A 124 13.65 -5.13 -2.78
C ASP A 124 12.78 -6.36 -3.01
N GLU A 125 11.94 -6.75 -2.06
CA GLU A 125 10.96 -7.82 -2.25
C GLU A 125 9.76 -7.38 -3.10
N LEU A 126 9.50 -6.07 -3.24
CA LEU A 126 8.31 -5.55 -3.94
C LEU A 126 8.14 -6.11 -5.37
N PRO A 127 9.17 -6.14 -6.26
CA PRO A 127 9.04 -6.65 -7.63
C PRO A 127 8.69 -8.14 -7.74
N ARG A 128 8.84 -8.92 -6.66
CA ARG A 128 8.46 -10.35 -6.65
C ARG A 128 6.93 -10.53 -6.69
N TRP A 129 6.17 -9.54 -6.24
CA TRP A 129 4.71 -9.53 -6.21
C TRP A 129 4.08 -9.07 -7.53
N ARG A 130 4.49 -9.73 -8.62
CA ARG A 130 4.11 -9.42 -10.00
C ARG A 130 3.22 -10.47 -10.67
N PHE A 131 2.76 -11.46 -9.92
CA PHE A 131 2.03 -12.61 -10.46
C PHE A 131 0.57 -12.59 -10.02
N ALA A 132 -0.32 -12.96 -10.93
CA ALA A 132 -1.73 -13.26 -10.65
C ALA A 132 -2.12 -14.52 -11.42
N GLY A 133 -2.83 -15.46 -10.79
CA GLY A 133 -3.21 -16.74 -11.39
C GLY A 133 -2.00 -17.53 -11.95
N GLY A 134 -0.84 -17.44 -11.29
CA GLY A 134 0.40 -18.08 -11.72
C GLY A 134 1.11 -17.41 -12.91
N LYS A 135 0.56 -16.35 -13.49
CA LYS A 135 1.13 -15.66 -14.66
C LYS A 135 1.75 -14.32 -14.26
N GLY A 136 2.89 -13.99 -14.85
CA GLY A 136 3.52 -12.69 -14.67
C GLY A 136 2.69 -11.61 -15.36
N ILE A 137 2.28 -10.59 -14.60
CA ILE A 137 1.46 -9.47 -15.09
C ILE A 137 2.33 -8.23 -15.21
N ARG A 138 2.47 -7.70 -16.43
CA ARG A 138 3.28 -6.50 -16.71
C ARG A 138 2.84 -5.30 -15.88
N GLY A 139 1.53 -5.08 -15.74
CA GLY A 139 0.98 -3.99 -14.94
C GLY A 139 1.38 -4.07 -13.46
N LEU A 140 1.38 -5.28 -12.88
CA LEU A 140 1.83 -5.48 -11.51
C LEU A 140 3.33 -5.20 -11.36
N LEU A 141 4.17 -5.67 -12.30
CA LEU A 141 5.60 -5.38 -12.26
C LEU A 141 5.87 -3.87 -12.30
N ILE A 142 5.17 -3.12 -13.16
CA ILE A 142 5.30 -1.65 -13.23
C ILE A 142 4.92 -1.01 -11.90
N ARG A 143 3.76 -1.38 -11.32
CA ARG A 143 3.32 -0.89 -10.00
C ARG A 143 4.35 -1.19 -8.92
N ARG A 144 4.86 -2.43 -8.88
CA ARG A 144 5.88 -2.86 -7.91
C ARG A 144 7.20 -2.13 -8.05
N ASN A 145 7.64 -1.83 -9.27
CA ASN A 145 8.87 -1.07 -9.49
C ASN A 145 8.70 0.40 -9.06
N LYS A 146 7.55 1.03 -9.32
CA LYS A 146 7.23 2.37 -8.78
C LYS A 146 7.24 2.37 -7.25
N ALA A 147 6.61 1.36 -6.63
CA ALA A 147 6.60 1.22 -5.17
C ALA A 147 8.02 1.02 -4.64
N ARG A 148 8.83 0.16 -5.28
CA ARG A 148 10.24 -0.04 -4.90
C ARG A 148 11.03 1.25 -4.97
N GLN A 149 10.88 2.03 -6.03
CA GLN A 149 11.54 3.32 -6.17
C GLN A 149 11.14 4.25 -5.02
N LEU A 150 9.84 4.48 -4.81
CA LEU A 150 9.35 5.31 -3.70
C LEU A 150 9.87 4.82 -2.34
N CYS A 151 9.96 3.49 -2.18
CA CYS A 151 10.45 2.88 -0.95
C CYS A 151 11.91 3.22 -0.67
N HIS A 152 12.77 3.16 -1.69
CA HIS A 152 14.19 3.55 -1.58
C HIS A 152 14.38 5.05 -1.48
N GLU A 153 13.55 5.89 -2.12
CA GLU A 153 13.59 7.36 -1.96
C GLU A 153 13.28 7.81 -0.52
N GLY A 154 12.62 6.97 0.29
CA GLY A 154 12.47 7.18 1.73
C GLY A 154 13.75 6.90 2.52
N LEU A 155 14.70 6.17 1.93
CA LEU A 155 16.00 5.79 2.50
C LEU A 155 17.14 6.65 1.98
N ASP A 156 16.87 7.66 1.15
CA ASP A 156 17.91 8.57 0.66
C ASP A 156 18.60 9.25 1.85
N GLY A 157 19.93 9.14 1.91
CA GLY A 157 20.73 9.60 3.05
C GLY A 157 20.91 8.59 4.19
N VAL A 158 20.28 7.40 4.11
CA VAL A 158 20.58 6.25 4.98
C VAL A 158 21.65 5.38 4.28
N PRO A 159 22.88 5.26 4.83
CA PRO A 159 23.94 4.47 4.20
C PRO A 159 23.49 3.03 3.92
N ALA A 160 23.96 2.42 2.83
CA ALA A 160 23.54 1.06 2.45
C ALA A 160 24.11 -0.02 3.38
N ASP A 161 25.27 0.25 3.97
CA ASP A 161 26.00 -0.56 4.94
C ASP A 161 25.65 -0.22 6.40
N ALA A 162 24.91 0.86 6.62
CA ALA A 162 24.16 1.08 7.84
C ALA A 162 22.81 0.39 7.65
N PRO A 163 22.58 -0.81 8.22
CA PRO A 163 21.23 -1.32 8.29
C PRO A 163 20.35 -0.23 8.89
N PHE A 164 19.08 -0.30 8.58
CA PHE A 164 18.08 0.20 9.51
C PHE A 164 18.24 -0.62 10.82
N ARG A 165 19.29 -0.32 11.60
CA ARG A 165 19.67 -1.09 12.78
C ARG A 165 18.71 -0.70 13.87
N TRP A 166 17.87 -1.65 14.24
CA TRP A 166 17.33 -1.71 15.58
C TRP A 166 18.35 -2.47 16.42
N ASP A 167 18.98 -1.77 17.36
CA ASP A 167 20.01 -2.31 18.25
C ASP A 167 19.39 -2.98 19.48
N GLY A 168 18.47 -3.92 19.25
CA GLY A 168 18.36 -5.08 20.12
C GLY A 168 17.08 -5.30 20.93
N ALA A 169 16.81 -6.61 21.00
CA ALA A 169 16.01 -7.43 21.90
C ALA A 169 14.50 -7.16 22.05
#